data_AF-A0AAV0BZ48-F1
#
_entry.id   AF-A0AAV0BZ48-F1
#
_cell.length_a   1.000
_cell.length_b   1.000
_cell.length_c   1.000
_cell.angle_alpha   90.00
_cell.angle_beta   90.00
_cell.angle_gamma   90.00
#
_symmetry.space_group_name_H-M   'P 1'
#
loop_
_entity.id
_entity.type
_entity.pdbx_description
1 polymer ?
#
loop_
_entity_poly.entity_id
_entity_poly.type
_entity_poly.pdbx_seq_one_letter_code
_entity_poly.pdbx_strand_id
1 'polypeptide(L)'
;MICGSSSATLRNTDHLFLQVDPLKGRLQDLFKKMEISNQQAVTDTQNILNNKMPPKCITRDLTWGVPIPVEKFKEKVMYVWFDAPIGYASITKCLTSKWELWWKNPQNVELHLFMGKDNVPFHSV
;
A
#
# COMPACT_ATOMS: atom_id res chain seq x y z
N MET A 1 -21.23 2.09 -17.99
CA MET A 1 -22.53 1.52 -17.62
C MET A 1 -22.53 0.07 -18.09
N ILE A 2 -22.65 -0.93 -17.19
CA ILE A 2 -22.45 -2.36 -17.55
C ILE A 2 -23.74 -2.99 -18.12
N CYS A 3 -24.91 -2.74 -17.52
CA CYS A 3 -26.17 -3.38 -17.91
C CYS A 3 -27.36 -2.42 -18.12
N GLY A 4 -27.16 -1.11 -18.09
CA GLY A 4 -28.25 -0.13 -18.32
C GLY A 4 -29.30 -0.01 -17.23
N SER A 5 -29.30 -0.89 -16.22
CA SER A 5 -30.26 -0.86 -15.12
C SER A 5 -30.04 0.31 -14.18
N SER A 6 -31.12 0.97 -13.79
CA SER A 6 -31.17 2.04 -12.78
C SER A 6 -31.27 1.51 -11.34
N SER A 7 -31.41 0.19 -11.13
CA SER A 7 -31.67 -0.41 -9.82
C SER A 7 -30.39 -0.89 -9.12
N ALA A 8 -29.48 0.02 -8.80
CA ALA A 8 -28.42 -0.29 -7.83
C ALA A 8 -29.05 -0.61 -6.47
N THR A 9 -28.66 -1.71 -5.84
CA THR A 9 -29.15 -2.09 -4.50
C THR A 9 -28.04 -1.96 -3.47
N LEU A 10 -28.37 -1.39 -2.32
CA LEU A 10 -27.44 -1.33 -1.19
C LEU A 10 -27.25 -2.73 -0.62
N ARG A 11 -26.00 -3.12 -0.38
CA ARG A 11 -25.64 -4.40 0.25
C ARG A 11 -24.55 -4.14 1.28
N ASN A 12 -24.70 -4.78 2.45
CA ASN A 12 -23.66 -4.78 3.46
C ASN A 12 -22.61 -5.83 3.12
N THR A 13 -21.34 -5.50 3.31
CA THR A 13 -20.23 -6.41 3.07
C THR A 13 -19.08 -6.07 4.01
N ASP A 14 -18.38 -7.09 4.49
CA ASP A 14 -17.28 -6.91 5.44
C ASP A 14 -15.97 -6.61 4.73
N HIS A 15 -15.13 -5.78 5.37
CA HIS A 15 -13.80 -5.43 4.87
C HIS A 15 -12.76 -5.42 5.99
N LEU A 16 -11.53 -5.77 5.63
CA LEU A 16 -10.37 -5.56 6.50
C LEU A 16 -9.84 -4.13 6.33
N PHE A 17 -9.42 -3.54 7.44
CA PHE A 17 -8.84 -2.20 7.49
C PHE A 17 -7.48 -2.23 8.18
N LEU A 18 -6.48 -1.63 7.54
CA LEU A 18 -5.19 -1.36 8.15
C LEU A 18 -5.33 -0.15 9.08
N GLN A 19 -5.01 -0.34 10.36
CA GLN A 19 -4.94 0.73 11.34
C GLN A 19 -3.60 1.47 11.19
N VAL A 20 -3.61 2.58 10.45
CA VAL A 20 -2.38 3.32 10.12
C VAL A 20 -2.00 4.31 11.22
N ASP A 21 -2.98 4.90 11.91
CA ASP A 21 -2.74 5.90 12.98
C ASP A 21 -1.77 5.43 14.08
N PRO A 22 -1.86 4.17 14.59
CA PRO A 22 -0.91 3.66 15.58
C PRO A 22 0.54 3.56 15.06
N LEU A 23 0.76 3.54 13.75
CA LEU A 23 2.08 3.46 13.12
C LEU A 23 2.73 4.84 12.95
N LYS A 24 2.00 5.93 13.19
CA LYS A 24 2.41 7.32 12.92
C LYS A 24 3.80 7.66 13.43
N GLY A 25 4.12 7.35 14.69
CA GLY A 25 5.43 7.65 15.27
C GLY A 25 6.57 6.96 14.52
N ARG A 26 6.38 5.68 14.18
CA ARG A 26 7.37 4.91 13.39
C ARG A 26 7.52 5.46 11.98
N LEU A 27 6.43 5.86 11.35
CA LEU A 27 6.44 6.46 10.01
C LEU A 27 7.15 7.82 10.00
N GLN A 28 6.93 8.65 11.02
CA GLN A 28 7.65 9.92 11.19
C GLN A 28 9.15 9.71 11.38
N ASP A 29 9.56 8.70 12.13
CA ASP A 29 10.99 8.38 12.31
C ASP A 29 11.64 7.79 11.05
N LEU A 30 10.88 7.05 10.24
CA LEU A 30 11.33 6.59 8.93
C LEU A 30 11.45 7.78 7.96
N PHE A 31 10.45 8.67 7.92
CA PHE A 31 10.43 9.84 7.05
C PHE A 31 11.64 10.76 7.27
N LYS A 32 12.07 10.96 8.51
CA LYS A 32 13.30 11.73 8.85
C LYS A 32 14.58 11.15 8.22
N LYS A 33 14.58 9.87 7.85
CA LYS A 33 15.73 9.16 7.27
C LYS A 33 15.62 9.03 5.74
N MET A 34 14.49 9.42 5.16
CA MET A 34 14.28 9.35 3.72
C MET A 34 14.88 10.57 3.04
N GLU A 35 15.59 10.34 1.93
CA GLU A 35 16.00 11.40 1.03
C GLU A 35 15.00 11.49 -0.13
N ILE A 36 14.27 12.61 -0.20
CA ILE A 36 13.26 12.85 -1.22
C ILE A 36 13.68 14.07 -2.05
N SER A 37 13.99 13.83 -3.32
CA SER A 37 14.49 14.87 -4.23
C SER A 37 13.46 15.93 -4.62
N ASN A 38 12.17 15.68 -4.38
CA ASN A 38 11.07 16.56 -4.74
C ASN A 38 10.43 17.21 -3.50
N GLN A 39 10.47 18.55 -3.43
CA GLN A 39 9.96 19.30 -2.29
C GLN A 39 8.43 19.17 -2.10
N GLN A 40 7.67 19.00 -3.18
CA GLN A 40 6.23 18.79 -3.09
C GLN A 40 5.92 17.44 -2.44
N ALA A 41 6.65 16.38 -2.83
CA ALA A 41 6.50 15.05 -2.23
C ALA A 41 6.83 15.04 -0.72
N VAL A 42 7.86 15.80 -0.30
CA VAL A 42 8.16 16.04 1.13
C VAL A 42 6.98 16.69 1.82
N THR A 43 6.45 17.77 1.24
CA THR A 43 5.35 18.56 1.82
C THR A 43 4.07 17.73 1.94
N ASP A 44 3.70 16.99 0.91
CA ASP A 44 2.51 16.13 0.88
C ASP A 44 2.61 15.01 1.92
N THR A 45 3.77 14.35 2.01
CA THR A 45 4.02 13.31 3.01
C THR A 45 3.93 13.87 4.42
N GLN A 46 4.57 15.01 4.67
CA GLN A 46 4.53 15.66 5.99
C GLN A 46 3.10 16.06 6.37
N ASN A 47 2.30 16.55 5.42
CA ASN A 47 0.90 16.88 5.65
C ASN A 47 0.08 15.64 6.05
N ILE A 48 0.29 14.50 5.40
CA ILE A 48 -0.36 13.23 5.80
C ILE A 48 0.07 12.84 7.22
N LEU A 49 1.38 12.86 7.50
CA LEU A 49 1.96 12.48 8.78
C LEU A 49 1.68 13.47 9.92
N ASN A 50 1.20 14.68 9.65
CA ASN A 50 0.81 15.62 10.69
C ASN A 50 -0.64 15.43 11.12
N ASN A 51 -1.49 14.97 10.20
CA ASN A 51 -2.93 14.78 10.44
C ASN A 51 -3.24 13.42 11.09
N LYS A 52 -4.51 13.24 11.51
CA LYS A 52 -5.02 11.92 11.92
C LYS A 52 -5.11 11.01 10.69
N MET A 53 -4.57 9.80 10.78
CA MET A 53 -4.57 8.89 9.63
C MET A 53 -5.76 7.93 9.74
N PRO A 54 -6.80 8.06 8.90
CA PRO A 54 -7.94 7.17 8.96
C PRO A 54 -7.52 5.73 8.58
N PRO A 55 -8.18 4.71 9.14
CA PRO A 55 -7.96 3.33 8.74
C PRO A 55 -8.16 3.17 7.23
N LYS A 56 -7.28 2.39 6.58
CA LYS A 56 -7.32 2.19 5.13
C LYS A 56 -7.91 0.82 4.83
N CYS A 57 -8.96 0.76 4.01
CA CYS A 57 -9.54 -0.52 3.58
C CYS A 57 -8.58 -1.25 2.64
N ILE A 58 -8.20 -2.47 2.98
CA ILE A 58 -7.19 -3.28 2.26
C ILE A 58 -7.81 -4.45 1.47
N THR A 59 -9.13 -4.47 1.29
CA THR A 59 -9.86 -5.57 0.61
C THR A 59 -10.87 -5.03 -0.39
N ARG A 60 -11.23 -5.82 -1.41
CA ARG A 60 -12.23 -5.47 -2.42
C ARG A 60 -13.10 -6.66 -2.78
N ASP A 61 -14.37 -6.39 -3.08
CA ASP A 61 -15.32 -7.32 -3.68
C ASP A 61 -15.04 -7.44 -5.18
N LEU A 62 -13.92 -8.08 -5.52
CA LEU A 62 -13.49 -8.37 -6.88
C LEU A 62 -13.05 -9.83 -6.96
N THR A 63 -13.17 -10.41 -8.15
CA THR A 63 -12.73 -11.78 -8.44
C THR A 63 -11.28 -11.85 -8.92
N TRP A 64 -10.71 -10.73 -9.38
CA TRP A 64 -9.34 -10.64 -9.90
C TRP A 64 -8.44 -9.85 -8.97
N GLY A 65 -7.49 -10.54 -8.33
CA GLY A 65 -6.52 -9.96 -7.40
C GLY A 65 -5.90 -11.03 -6.50
N VAL A 66 -5.08 -10.62 -5.54
CA VAL A 66 -4.44 -11.54 -4.59
C VAL A 66 -5.48 -12.03 -3.57
N PRO A 67 -5.67 -13.35 -3.40
CA PRO A 67 -6.66 -13.88 -2.46
C PRO A 67 -6.26 -13.58 -1.01
N ILE A 68 -7.26 -13.35 -0.16
CA ILE A 68 -7.04 -13.08 1.27
C ILE A 68 -6.98 -14.41 2.02
N PRO A 69 -5.91 -14.70 2.79
CA PRO A 69 -5.73 -15.98 3.49
C PRO A 69 -6.53 -16.04 4.80
N VAL A 70 -7.80 -15.63 4.77
CA VAL A 70 -8.73 -15.62 5.91
C VAL A 70 -10.05 -16.18 5.40
N GLU A 71 -10.54 -17.27 6.00
CA GLU A 71 -11.71 -18.02 5.51
C GLU A 71 -12.94 -17.12 5.25
N LYS A 72 -13.18 -16.14 6.13
CA LYS A 72 -14.27 -15.16 6.01
C LYS A 72 -14.21 -14.31 4.73
N PHE A 73 -13.03 -14.15 4.13
CA PHE A 73 -12.76 -13.25 3.00
C PHE A 73 -12.34 -14.00 1.73
N LYS A 74 -12.61 -15.30 1.62
CA LYS A 74 -12.21 -16.13 0.47
C LYS A 74 -12.76 -15.67 -0.89
N GLU A 75 -13.89 -14.97 -0.91
CA GLU A 75 -14.52 -14.41 -2.11
C GLU A 75 -14.07 -12.98 -2.42
N LYS A 76 -13.08 -12.47 -1.68
CA LYS A 76 -12.54 -11.12 -1.81
C LYS A 76 -11.05 -11.19 -2.09
N VAL A 77 -10.55 -10.09 -2.63
CA VAL A 77 -9.12 -9.93 -2.94
C VAL A 77 -8.53 -8.75 -2.19
N MET A 78 -7.20 -8.73 -2.06
CA MET A 78 -6.48 -7.57 -1.57
C MET A 78 -6.75 -6.37 -2.47
N TYR A 79 -6.87 -5.20 -1.85
CA TYR A 79 -6.97 -3.96 -2.60
C TYR A 79 -5.62 -3.66 -3.27
N VAL A 80 -5.62 -3.41 -4.58
CA VAL A 80 -4.38 -3.24 -5.38
C VAL A 80 -3.39 -2.23 -4.79
N TRP A 81 -3.87 -1.15 -4.17
CA TRP A 81 -2.99 -0.14 -3.59
C TRP A 81 -2.36 -0.55 -2.25
N PHE A 82 -2.77 -1.69 -1.69
CA PHE A 82 -2.14 -2.29 -0.52
C PHE A 82 -1.03 -3.27 -0.93
N ASP A 83 -1.25 -4.12 -1.93
CA ASP A 83 -0.31 -5.17 -2.32
C ASP A 83 0.60 -4.79 -3.50
N ALA A 84 0.27 -3.78 -4.31
CA ALA A 84 1.11 -3.36 -5.43
C ALA A 84 2.57 -3.02 -5.02
N PRO A 85 2.85 -2.28 -3.92
CA PRO A 85 4.23 -2.05 -3.48
C PRO A 85 4.97 -3.35 -3.07
N ILE A 86 4.25 -4.38 -2.63
CA ILE A 86 4.83 -5.70 -2.33
C ILE A 86 5.31 -6.38 -3.64
N GLY A 87 4.74 -5.98 -4.77
CA GLY A 87 5.13 -6.41 -6.12
C GLY A 87 6.62 -6.26 -6.41
N TYR A 88 7.29 -5.24 -5.88
CA TYR A 88 8.72 -5.05 -6.10
C TYR A 88 9.57 -6.21 -5.54
N ALA A 89 9.24 -6.64 -4.32
CA ALA A 89 9.91 -7.77 -3.68
C ALA A 89 9.56 -9.10 -4.36
N SER A 90 8.29 -9.28 -4.76
CA SER A 90 7.86 -10.51 -5.45
C SER A 90 8.49 -10.66 -6.84
N ILE A 91 8.62 -9.57 -7.61
CA ILE A 91 9.34 -9.55 -8.89
C ILE A 91 10.81 -9.96 -8.68
N THR A 92 11.48 -9.42 -7.66
CA THR A 92 12.87 -9.79 -7.35
C THR A 92 13.00 -11.25 -6.93
N LYS A 93 12.01 -11.79 -6.19
CA LYS A 93 11.94 -13.20 -5.83
C LYS A 93 11.81 -14.12 -7.05
N CYS A 94 11.10 -13.70 -8.10
CA CYS A 94 11.05 -14.44 -9.36
C CYS A 94 12.40 -14.46 -10.09
N LEU A 95 13.23 -13.43 -9.90
CA LEU A 95 14.56 -13.34 -10.51
C LEU A 95 15.62 -14.14 -9.74
N THR A 96 15.53 -14.21 -8.41
CA THR A 96 16.56 -14.89 -7.59
C THR A 96 16.02 -15.41 -6.27
N SER A 97 16.51 -16.59 -5.86
CA SER A 97 16.24 -17.15 -4.52
C SER A 97 16.84 -16.32 -3.40
N LYS A 98 17.84 -15.46 -3.69
CA LYS A 98 18.53 -14.57 -2.74
C LYS A 98 17.87 -13.19 -2.62
N TRP A 99 16.62 -13.02 -3.03
CA TRP A 99 15.92 -11.72 -3.05
C TRP A 99 15.89 -11.01 -1.69
N GLU A 100 15.93 -11.76 -0.58
CA GLU A 100 15.98 -11.19 0.77
C GLU A 100 17.24 -10.36 1.03
N LEU A 101 18.36 -10.64 0.33
CA LEU A 101 19.57 -9.84 0.43
C LEU A 101 19.40 -8.42 -0.14
N TRP A 102 18.37 -8.20 -0.97
CA TRP A 102 18.00 -6.89 -1.51
C TRP A 102 16.95 -6.20 -0.64
N TRP A 103 15.90 -6.92 -0.25
CA TRP A 103 14.71 -6.33 0.40
C TRP A 103 14.71 -6.38 1.93
N LYS A 104 15.65 -7.12 2.55
CA LYS A 104 15.78 -7.27 4.01
C LYS A 104 17.19 -6.94 4.51
N ASN A 105 17.93 -6.09 3.79
CA ASN A 105 19.31 -5.74 4.12
C ASN A 105 19.58 -4.22 4.05
N PRO A 106 18.89 -3.40 4.87
CA PRO A 106 18.96 -1.95 4.77
C PRO A 106 20.35 -1.36 5.08
N GLN A 107 21.27 -2.15 5.67
CA GLN A 107 22.63 -1.70 5.97
C GLN A 107 23.56 -1.73 4.74
N ASN A 108 23.19 -2.48 3.71
CA ASN A 108 24.02 -2.68 2.51
C ASN A 108 23.27 -2.33 1.21
N VAL A 109 22.02 -1.87 1.31
CA VAL A 109 21.17 -1.57 0.16
C VAL A 109 20.62 -0.16 0.30
N GLU A 110 20.89 0.66 -0.70
CA GLU A 110 20.24 1.94 -0.89
C GLU A 110 19.07 1.76 -1.88
N LEU A 111 17.86 2.09 -1.43
CA LEU A 111 16.64 1.92 -2.22
C LEU A 111 16.23 3.25 -2.86
N HIS A 112 16.31 3.33 -4.18
CA HIS A 112 15.78 4.46 -4.95
C HIS A 112 14.45 4.08 -5.61
N LEU A 113 13.40 4.88 -5.37
CA LEU A 113 12.08 4.69 -5.95
C LEU A 113 11.74 5.86 -6.88
N PHE A 114 11.62 5.57 -8.18
CA PHE A 114 11.22 6.55 -9.19
C PHE A 114 9.74 6.41 -9.51
N MET A 115 8.98 7.48 -9.38
CA MET A 115 7.52 7.44 -9.54
C MET A 115 6.94 8.82 -9.90
N GLY A 116 5.68 8.81 -10.36
CA GLY A 116 4.87 10.03 -10.49
C GLY A 116 4.40 10.56 -9.13
N LYS A 117 4.06 11.86 -9.06
CA LYS A 117 3.64 12.53 -7.82
C LYS A 117 2.43 11.87 -7.14
N ASP A 118 1.54 11.29 -7.94
CA ASP A 118 0.33 10.59 -7.52
C ASP A 118 0.61 9.30 -6.74
N ASN A 119 1.79 8.72 -6.93
CA ASN A 119 2.20 7.49 -6.27
C ASN A 119 2.90 7.72 -4.92
N VAL A 120 3.32 8.96 -4.62
CA VAL A 120 4.08 9.30 -3.41
C VAL A 120 3.39 8.80 -2.13
N PRO A 121 2.08 9.03 -1.90
CA PRO A 121 1.44 8.62 -0.66
C PRO A 121 1.45 7.11 -0.40
N PHE A 122 1.66 6.27 -1.43
CA PHE A 122 1.70 4.81 -1.30
C PHE A 122 3.12 4.28 -1.05
N HIS A 123 4.14 5.14 -1.15
CA HIS A 123 5.54 4.78 -0.98
C HIS A 123 6.20 5.52 0.18
N SER A 124 5.59 6.60 0.69
CA SER A 124 6.13 7.40 1.79
C SER A 124 5.38 7.25 3.12
N VAL A 125 4.17 6.66 3.13
CA VAL A 125 3.30 6.46 4.32
C VAL A 125 2.73 5.05 4.33
#